data_AF-A0AAJ7XJP2-F1
#
_entry.id   AF-A0AAJ7XJP2-F1
#
_cell.length_a   1.000
_cell.length_b   1.000
_cell.length_c   1.000
_cell.angle_alpha   90.00
_cell.angle_beta   90.00
_cell.angle_gamma   90.00
#
_symmetry.space_group_name_H-M   'P 1'
#
loop_
_entity.id
_entity.type
_entity.pdbx_description
1 polymer ?
#
loop_
_entity_poly.entity_id
_entity_poly.type
_entity_poly.pdbx_seq_one_letter_code
_entity_poly.pdbx_strand_id
1 'polypeptide(L)'
;MQAAAFTLLMFTLAASGGPCPLLVPVGPLHPVQVFQRKFEAPRGCVSHGQLRAALDPEVHVIVLGPLPDQAVRAGERPVVHVSVRALGVQRRPLALVLVAAQQGAGVQWRLSASGLDSDLVNTLHVTPGSVWLCTGRCLRHRSSREAPAEPGAALSWAERRFGSISSYSALERADRVRISLGDDPSWPRRCEPRPGFLSPSVEASYAARGGGDGDGATGCSAPPLPFRRASNRTHVIALRPDVTSQRETQTNVAVHVRSGGTAGVSRVHLTLVLLGPDHVHWVVRPHGIVGSLTVLARSATVRQGKYSDDGGGETENEEEEEDEEPEPELAVAVVTDGVPAPSAAGSPGGAVGWARRRGLPPVLSYTWAGSSANRFDVRIPEPGNASPPVTAAASPVTAATAEPGVPVVPAIHL
;
A
#
# COMPACT_ATOMS: atom_id res chain seq x y z
N MET A 1 -8.36 -61.03 30.51
CA MET A 1 -7.42 -59.90 30.63
C MET A 1 -6.66 -59.77 29.32
N GLN A 2 -7.12 -58.95 28.38
CA GLN A 2 -6.38 -58.51 27.18
C GLN A 2 -7.29 -57.55 26.38
N ALA A 3 -7.41 -56.32 26.85
CA ALA A 3 -8.07 -55.22 26.13
C ALA A 3 -7.57 -53.88 26.68
N ALA A 4 -6.26 -53.68 26.69
CA ALA A 4 -5.65 -52.42 27.15
C ALA A 4 -4.25 -52.27 26.55
N ALA A 5 -4.13 -52.21 25.22
CA ALA A 5 -2.85 -51.91 24.59
C ALA A 5 -2.93 -51.23 23.20
N PHE A 6 -4.12 -51.07 22.61
CA PHE A 6 -4.24 -50.53 21.25
C PHE A 6 -4.87 -49.13 21.16
N THR A 7 -5.11 -48.48 22.29
CA THR A 7 -5.72 -47.14 22.37
C THR A 7 -4.77 -46.08 22.93
N LEU A 8 -3.46 -46.30 22.79
CA LEU A 8 -2.43 -45.35 23.23
C LEU A 8 -1.41 -44.98 22.14
N LEU A 9 -1.79 -45.13 20.86
CA LEU A 9 -0.97 -44.70 19.72
C LEU A 9 -1.71 -43.80 18.71
N MET A 10 -2.80 -43.14 19.13
CA MET A 10 -3.53 -42.16 18.31
C MET A 10 -3.79 -40.82 19.03
N PHE A 11 -3.10 -40.55 20.13
CA PHE A 11 -3.20 -39.29 20.88
C PHE A 11 -1.83 -38.68 21.23
N THR A 12 -0.83 -38.84 20.36
CA THR A 12 0.47 -38.15 20.46
C THR A 12 0.79 -37.33 19.20
N LEU A 13 -0.25 -36.82 18.52
CA LEU A 13 -0.12 -35.79 17.47
C LEU A 13 -0.81 -34.47 17.86
N ALA A 14 -0.64 -34.06 19.12
CA ALA A 14 -1.08 -32.75 19.60
C ALA A 14 -0.04 -32.11 20.53
N ALA A 15 1.22 -32.07 20.08
CA ALA A 15 2.28 -31.35 20.80
C ALA A 15 3.23 -30.55 19.88
N SER A 16 2.85 -30.31 18.62
CA SER A 16 3.47 -29.29 17.76
C SER A 16 2.58 -28.04 17.72
N GLY A 17 2.31 -27.45 18.89
CA GLY A 17 1.34 -26.37 19.07
C GLY A 17 1.71 -25.01 18.43
N GLY A 18 2.10 -24.96 17.16
CA GLY A 18 2.19 -23.73 16.38
C GLY A 18 0.94 -23.55 15.50
N PRO A 19 0.41 -22.34 15.29
CA PRO A 19 -0.88 -22.10 14.60
C PRO A 19 -0.84 -22.26 13.07
N CYS A 20 0.18 -22.91 12.52
CA CYS A 20 0.49 -22.85 11.10
C CYS A 20 1.03 -24.18 10.54
N PRO A 21 0.17 -25.22 10.40
CA PRO A 21 0.57 -26.48 9.78
C PRO A 21 0.60 -26.41 8.23
N LEU A 22 -0.21 -25.52 7.62
CA LEU A 22 -0.33 -25.39 6.17
C LEU A 22 -0.29 -23.91 5.75
N LEU A 23 0.53 -23.60 4.74
CA LEU A 23 0.58 -22.29 4.11
C LEU A 23 -0.39 -22.23 2.94
N VAL A 24 -1.31 -21.28 2.97
CA VAL A 24 -2.27 -21.03 1.89
C VAL A 24 -1.98 -19.69 1.22
N PRO A 25 -2.40 -19.46 -0.03
CA PRO A 25 -2.31 -18.14 -0.64
C PRO A 25 -2.94 -17.06 0.25
N VAL A 26 -2.24 -15.93 0.42
CA VAL A 26 -2.69 -14.82 1.26
C VAL A 26 -3.96 -14.20 0.66
N GLY A 27 -5.09 -14.46 1.31
CA GLY A 27 -6.39 -13.88 0.95
C GLY A 27 -6.63 -12.49 1.56
N PRO A 28 -7.74 -11.83 1.22
CA PRO A 28 -8.08 -10.48 1.70
C PRO A 28 -8.30 -10.39 3.22
N LEU A 29 -8.65 -11.51 3.87
CA LEU A 29 -8.86 -11.59 5.32
C LEU A 29 -7.58 -11.85 6.12
N HIS A 30 -6.47 -12.15 5.44
CA HIS A 30 -5.20 -12.35 6.12
C HIS A 30 -4.74 -11.02 6.77
N PRO A 31 -4.28 -11.00 8.03
CA PRO A 31 -3.97 -9.76 8.74
C PRO A 31 -2.79 -8.99 8.12
N VAL A 32 -1.91 -9.68 7.40
CA VAL A 32 -0.82 -9.07 6.64
C VAL A 32 -1.13 -9.16 5.15
N GLN A 33 -1.19 -8.00 4.49
CA GLN A 33 -1.37 -7.90 3.05
C GLN A 33 -0.05 -7.57 2.38
N VAL A 34 0.25 -8.26 1.27
CA VAL A 34 1.55 -8.18 0.58
C VAL A 34 1.39 -7.45 -0.74
N PHE A 35 2.28 -6.49 -0.98
CA PHE A 35 2.27 -5.64 -2.15
C PHE A 35 3.65 -5.57 -2.82
N GLN A 36 3.61 -5.50 -4.15
CA GLN A 36 4.74 -5.14 -4.99
C GLN A 36 4.47 -3.77 -5.62
N ARG A 37 5.32 -2.80 -5.33
CA ARG A 37 5.34 -1.52 -6.03
C ARG A 37 5.86 -1.75 -7.44
N LYS A 38 5.01 -1.51 -8.44
CA LYS A 38 5.36 -1.56 -9.86
C LYS A 38 5.42 -0.13 -10.39
N PHE A 39 6.42 0.13 -11.23
CA PHE A 39 6.57 1.41 -11.93
C PHE A 39 5.89 1.32 -13.28
N GLU A 40 5.16 2.37 -13.61
CA GLU A 40 4.46 2.47 -14.88
C GLU A 40 5.35 3.18 -15.90
N ALA A 41 5.40 2.68 -17.13
CA ALA A 41 5.97 3.39 -18.26
C ALA A 41 4.84 4.09 -19.03
N PRO A 42 4.52 5.38 -18.73
CA PRO A 42 3.41 6.07 -19.37
C PRO A 42 3.58 6.21 -20.89
N ARG A 43 2.47 6.54 -21.55
CA ARG A 43 2.57 7.34 -22.79
C ARG A 43 2.84 8.79 -22.37
N GLY A 44 4.01 9.33 -22.68
CA GLY A 44 4.41 10.62 -22.13
C GLY A 44 5.44 11.39 -22.95
N CYS A 45 5.70 12.63 -22.52
CA CYS A 45 6.74 13.50 -23.04
C CYS A 45 7.18 14.52 -21.99
N VAL A 46 8.36 15.08 -22.21
CA VAL A 46 8.87 16.28 -21.54
C VAL A 46 9.21 17.32 -22.59
N SER A 47 9.14 18.58 -22.22
CA SER A 47 9.60 19.68 -23.07
C SER A 47 10.05 20.86 -22.20
N HIS A 48 11.00 21.66 -22.69
CA HIS A 48 11.32 22.94 -22.06
C HIS A 48 10.44 24.10 -22.58
N GLY A 49 9.46 23.79 -23.44
CA GLY A 49 8.51 24.74 -24.03
C GLY A 49 9.14 25.76 -24.98
N GLN A 50 8.28 26.47 -25.70
CA GLN A 50 8.64 27.75 -26.33
C GLN A 50 8.32 28.85 -25.34
N LEU A 51 9.26 29.11 -24.43
CA LEU A 51 9.15 30.14 -23.39
C LEU A 51 8.87 31.50 -24.03
N ARG A 52 7.66 32.06 -23.83
CA ARG A 52 7.28 33.38 -24.36
C ARG A 52 7.51 34.49 -23.34
N ALA A 53 7.38 34.20 -22.04
CA ALA A 53 7.67 35.13 -20.96
C ALA A 53 8.16 34.42 -19.68
N ALA A 54 8.92 35.12 -18.83
CA ALA A 54 9.37 34.62 -17.52
C ALA A 54 8.23 34.27 -16.54
N LEU A 55 6.99 34.68 -16.85
CA LEU A 55 5.78 34.46 -16.04
C LEU A 55 4.93 33.29 -16.53
N ASP A 56 5.29 32.65 -17.66
CA ASP A 56 4.55 31.49 -18.16
C ASP A 56 4.70 30.32 -17.16
N PRO A 57 3.60 29.64 -16.79
CA PRO A 57 3.68 28.57 -15.81
C PRO A 57 4.38 27.34 -16.39
N GLU A 58 5.10 26.61 -15.54
CA GLU A 58 5.54 25.24 -15.82
C GLU A 58 4.33 24.31 -15.74
N VAL A 59 4.00 23.59 -16.81
CA VAL A 59 2.72 22.87 -16.94
C VAL A 59 2.94 21.37 -16.94
N HIS A 60 2.34 20.68 -15.97
CA HIS A 60 2.36 19.22 -15.88
C HIS A 60 0.96 18.64 -16.03
N VAL A 61 0.79 17.74 -16.99
CA VAL A 61 -0.48 17.08 -17.28
C VAL A 61 -0.37 15.59 -16.94
N ILE A 62 -1.17 15.15 -15.97
CA ILE A 62 -1.29 13.74 -15.58
C ILE A 62 -2.68 13.26 -15.98
N VAL A 63 -2.71 12.25 -16.84
CA VAL A 63 -3.94 11.54 -17.23
C VAL A 63 -3.90 10.15 -16.63
N LEU A 64 -4.89 9.80 -15.83
CA LEU A 64 -4.99 8.53 -15.14
C LEU A 64 -6.12 7.68 -15.72
N GLY A 65 -5.80 6.45 -16.10
CA GLY A 65 -6.75 5.43 -16.51
C GLY A 65 -7.70 5.00 -15.37
N PRO A 66 -8.72 4.20 -15.69
CA PRO A 66 -9.65 3.70 -14.68
C PRO A 66 -8.92 2.85 -13.64
N LEU A 67 -9.10 3.19 -12.37
CA LEU A 67 -8.48 2.45 -11.26
C LEU A 67 -9.31 1.19 -10.93
N PRO A 68 -8.66 0.05 -10.66
CA PRO A 68 -9.35 -1.21 -10.42
C PRO A 68 -10.28 -1.17 -9.19
N ASP A 69 -11.46 -1.75 -9.37
CA ASP A 69 -12.71 -1.75 -8.55
C ASP A 69 -12.64 -2.02 -7.04
N GLN A 70 -11.48 -2.27 -6.42
CA GLN A 70 -11.44 -2.68 -5.01
C GLN A 70 -11.87 -1.58 -4.03
N ALA A 71 -11.71 -0.29 -4.37
CA ALA A 71 -12.21 0.83 -3.56
C ALA A 71 -13.68 1.19 -3.88
N VAL A 72 -14.08 1.03 -5.15
CA VAL A 72 -15.41 1.40 -5.65
C VAL A 72 -16.51 0.53 -5.05
N ARG A 73 -16.22 -0.75 -4.78
CA ARG A 73 -17.18 -1.70 -4.16
C ARG A 73 -17.57 -1.36 -2.71
N ALA A 74 -16.82 -0.48 -2.04
CA ALA A 74 -17.13 0.01 -0.69
C ALA A 74 -17.78 1.41 -0.68
N GLY A 75 -18.07 1.99 -1.87
CA GLY A 75 -18.53 3.38 -1.98
C GLY A 75 -17.42 4.41 -1.74
N GLU A 76 -16.16 3.99 -1.65
CA GLU A 76 -15.02 4.86 -1.38
C GLU A 76 -14.40 5.39 -2.68
N ARG A 77 -14.00 6.67 -2.66
CA ARG A 77 -13.29 7.29 -3.78
C ARG A 77 -11.85 6.77 -3.81
N PRO A 78 -11.33 6.33 -4.97
CA PRO A 78 -9.94 5.92 -5.05
C PRO A 78 -9.01 7.11 -4.77
N VAL A 79 -7.93 6.85 -4.04
CA VAL A 79 -6.97 7.88 -3.60
C VAL A 79 -5.67 7.77 -4.38
N VAL A 80 -5.22 8.89 -4.94
CA VAL A 80 -3.95 9.00 -5.66
C VAL A 80 -3.09 10.06 -5.01
N HIS A 81 -1.87 9.68 -4.62
CA HIS A 81 -0.92 10.61 -4.03
C HIS A 81 -0.05 11.26 -5.12
N VAL A 82 -0.08 12.58 -5.23
CA VAL A 82 0.78 13.35 -6.13
C VAL A 82 1.76 14.17 -5.30
N SER A 83 3.05 13.97 -5.55
CA SER A 83 4.12 14.69 -4.87
C SER A 83 4.89 15.53 -5.87
N VAL A 84 5.06 16.82 -5.58
CA VAL A 84 5.80 17.77 -6.39
C VAL A 84 7.05 18.18 -5.64
N ARG A 85 8.20 18.15 -6.31
CA ARG A 85 9.48 18.57 -5.73
C ARG A 85 10.23 19.47 -6.70
N ALA A 86 10.60 20.66 -6.25
CA ALA A 86 11.57 21.47 -6.99
C ALA A 86 12.99 20.94 -6.75
N LEU A 87 13.77 20.79 -7.82
CA LEU A 87 15.17 20.36 -7.74
C LEU A 87 16.14 21.53 -7.50
N GLY A 88 15.64 22.77 -7.48
CA GLY A 88 16.38 24.00 -7.23
C GLY A 88 15.43 25.15 -6.92
N VAL A 89 15.91 26.39 -7.04
CA VAL A 89 15.06 27.57 -6.85
C VAL A 89 13.99 27.61 -7.95
N GLN A 90 12.73 27.40 -7.57
CA GLN A 90 11.60 27.53 -8.47
C GLN A 90 11.48 29.01 -8.89
N ARG A 91 11.52 29.28 -10.19
CA ARG A 91 11.42 30.67 -10.71
C ARG A 91 10.09 30.98 -11.40
N ARG A 92 9.24 29.97 -11.58
CA ARG A 92 8.00 30.08 -12.37
C ARG A 92 6.82 29.44 -11.65
N PRO A 93 5.60 30.01 -11.79
CA PRO A 93 4.39 29.37 -11.29
C PRO A 93 4.22 27.96 -11.85
N LEU A 94 3.63 27.05 -11.09
CA LEU A 94 3.25 25.71 -11.53
C LEU A 94 1.77 25.67 -11.92
N ALA A 95 1.46 25.06 -13.07
CA ALA A 95 0.12 24.64 -13.44
C ALA A 95 0.04 23.10 -13.48
N LEU A 96 -0.71 22.52 -12.54
CA LEU A 96 -0.91 21.08 -12.46
C LEU A 96 -2.30 20.71 -12.99
N VAL A 97 -2.36 19.82 -13.96
CA VAL A 97 -3.59 19.34 -14.61
C VAL A 97 -3.74 17.84 -14.34
N LEU A 98 -4.74 17.47 -13.55
CA LEU A 98 -5.00 16.11 -13.11
C LEU A 98 -6.33 15.62 -13.70
N VAL A 99 -6.25 14.69 -14.64
CA VAL A 99 -7.40 14.15 -15.38
C VAL A 99 -7.54 12.68 -15.04
N ALA A 100 -8.69 12.26 -14.53
CA ALA A 100 -9.01 10.85 -14.28
C ALA A 100 -10.09 10.35 -15.23
N ALA A 101 -9.87 9.20 -15.84
CA ALA A 101 -10.85 8.46 -16.64
C ALA A 101 -11.88 7.70 -15.77
N GLN A 102 -11.93 7.97 -14.47
CA GLN A 102 -12.77 7.25 -13.51
C GLN A 102 -14.25 7.61 -13.70
N GLN A 103 -15.10 6.60 -13.84
CA GLN A 103 -16.55 6.79 -13.89
C GLN A 103 -17.13 7.05 -12.49
N GLY A 104 -18.20 7.85 -12.41
CA GLY A 104 -18.90 8.13 -11.15
C GLY A 104 -18.27 9.25 -10.32
N ALA A 105 -17.96 8.96 -9.06
CA ALA A 105 -17.52 9.97 -8.08
C ALA A 105 -16.07 10.48 -8.26
N GLY A 106 -15.41 10.23 -9.39
CA GLY A 106 -14.04 10.70 -9.65
C GLY A 106 -12.99 10.14 -8.67
N VAL A 107 -11.84 10.83 -8.60
CA VAL A 107 -10.66 10.43 -7.79
C VAL A 107 -10.43 11.43 -6.66
N GLN A 108 -9.91 10.97 -5.52
CA GLN A 108 -9.35 11.83 -4.47
C GLN A 108 -7.84 12.00 -4.67
N TRP A 109 -7.42 13.21 -5.04
CA TRP A 109 -6.02 13.57 -5.22
C TRP A 109 -5.41 14.09 -3.91
N ARG A 110 -4.42 13.40 -3.35
CA ARG A 110 -3.67 13.88 -2.18
C ARG A 110 -2.39 14.54 -2.65
N LEU A 111 -2.30 15.85 -2.48
CA LEU A 111 -1.21 16.67 -3.00
C LEU A 111 -0.22 17.00 -1.88
N SER A 112 1.07 16.88 -2.20
CA SER A 112 2.17 17.32 -1.34
C SER A 112 3.21 18.03 -2.20
N ALA A 113 3.78 19.11 -1.68
CA ALA A 113 4.80 19.88 -2.39
C ALA A 113 6.00 20.19 -1.50
N SER A 114 7.19 20.24 -2.10
CA SER A 114 8.44 20.57 -1.42
C SER A 114 9.35 21.42 -2.31
N GLY A 115 10.03 22.39 -1.69
CA GLY A 115 10.93 23.32 -2.40
C GLY A 115 10.22 24.33 -3.30
N LEU A 116 8.90 24.46 -3.18
CA LEU A 116 8.16 25.48 -3.94
C LEU A 116 8.28 26.84 -3.25
N ASP A 117 8.39 27.87 -4.07
CA ASP A 117 8.39 29.26 -3.60
C ASP A 117 6.97 29.66 -3.15
N SER A 118 6.86 30.18 -1.93
CA SER A 118 5.60 30.61 -1.32
C SER A 118 4.97 31.85 -1.98
N ASP A 119 5.77 32.60 -2.74
CA ASP A 119 5.33 33.81 -3.43
C ASP A 119 4.74 33.51 -4.81
N LEU A 120 4.97 32.31 -5.34
CA LEU A 120 4.43 31.88 -6.63
C LEU A 120 3.00 31.37 -6.49
N VAL A 121 2.10 31.95 -7.29
CA VAL A 121 0.69 31.55 -7.35
C VAL A 121 0.54 30.39 -8.31
N ASN A 122 0.34 29.19 -7.76
CA ASN A 122 0.23 27.97 -8.53
C ASN A 122 -1.24 27.65 -8.87
N THR A 123 -1.49 26.95 -9.97
CA THR A 123 -2.83 26.54 -10.40
C THR A 123 -2.98 25.02 -10.40
N LEU A 124 -4.17 24.56 -10.04
CA LEU A 124 -4.57 23.16 -10.02
C LEU A 124 -5.87 23.03 -10.80
N HIS A 125 -5.87 22.12 -11.77
CA HIS A 125 -7.00 21.74 -12.58
C HIS A 125 -7.30 20.27 -12.34
N VAL A 126 -8.54 19.94 -12.00
CA VAL A 126 -8.96 18.55 -11.75
C VAL A 126 -10.19 18.21 -12.58
N THR A 127 -10.31 16.95 -12.99
CA THR A 127 -11.52 16.43 -13.64
C THR A 127 -12.77 16.67 -12.78
N PRO A 128 -13.92 17.03 -13.38
CA PRO A 128 -15.18 17.16 -12.64
C PRO A 128 -15.49 15.93 -11.79
N GLY A 129 -16.04 16.16 -10.59
CA GLY A 129 -16.33 15.10 -9.62
C GLY A 129 -15.11 14.62 -8.82
N SER A 130 -13.88 14.90 -9.24
CA SER A 130 -12.68 14.62 -8.44
C SER A 130 -12.54 15.63 -7.30
N VAL A 131 -11.99 15.19 -6.17
CA VAL A 131 -11.68 16.03 -5.02
C VAL A 131 -10.18 16.03 -4.78
N TRP A 132 -9.66 17.04 -4.11
CA TRP A 132 -8.25 17.10 -3.77
C TRP A 132 -8.08 17.53 -2.31
N LEU A 133 -7.07 16.97 -1.65
CA LEU A 133 -6.66 17.33 -0.30
C LEU A 133 -5.17 17.64 -0.31
N CYS A 134 -4.81 18.66 0.45
CA CYS A 134 -3.43 18.95 0.78
C CYS A 134 -2.98 18.08 1.96
N THR A 135 -1.76 17.56 1.88
CA THR A 135 -1.11 16.89 3.01
C THR A 135 0.26 17.55 3.20
N GLY A 136 0.36 18.54 4.10
CA GLY A 136 1.54 19.39 4.30
C GLY A 136 1.60 20.68 3.47
N ARG A 137 2.83 21.19 3.25
CA ARG A 137 3.05 22.38 2.41
C ARG A 137 2.46 22.16 1.02
N CYS A 138 1.53 23.03 0.68
CA CYS A 138 0.75 22.90 -0.52
C CYS A 138 0.98 24.07 -1.48
N LEU A 139 0.60 23.86 -2.72
CA LEU A 139 0.53 24.90 -3.73
C LEU A 139 -0.33 26.05 -3.19
N ARG A 140 0.26 27.23 -2.96
CA ARG A 140 -0.53 28.44 -2.71
C ARG A 140 -1.37 28.69 -3.96
N HIS A 141 -2.67 28.45 -3.86
CA HIS A 141 -3.53 28.20 -5.01
C HIS A 141 -4.71 29.16 -5.09
N ARG A 142 -5.13 29.48 -6.33
CA ARG A 142 -6.11 30.54 -6.59
C ARG A 142 -7.55 30.06 -6.85
N SER A 143 -7.80 28.76 -7.02
CA SER A 143 -9.13 28.11 -7.17
C SER A 143 -9.01 26.89 -8.09
N SER A 144 -9.68 25.78 -7.75
CA SER A 144 -9.63 24.58 -8.59
C SER A 144 -10.51 24.85 -9.79
N ARG A 145 -9.93 24.75 -10.97
CA ARG A 145 -10.67 24.94 -12.23
C ARG A 145 -10.92 23.59 -12.86
N GLU A 146 -12.03 23.48 -13.59
CA GLU A 146 -12.36 22.22 -14.27
C GLU A 146 -11.30 21.90 -15.34
N ALA A 147 -10.75 20.70 -15.24
CA ALA A 147 -10.00 20.05 -16.31
C ALA A 147 -11.00 19.38 -17.28
N PRO A 148 -10.58 19.00 -18.50
CA PRO A 148 -11.47 18.30 -19.41
C PRO A 148 -11.95 16.97 -18.82
N ALA A 149 -13.25 16.69 -18.97
CA ALA A 149 -13.83 15.42 -18.55
C ALA A 149 -13.31 14.24 -19.39
N GLU A 150 -12.98 14.49 -20.66
CA GLU A 150 -12.46 13.47 -21.57
C GLU A 150 -10.92 13.38 -21.50
N PRO A 151 -10.36 12.22 -21.09
CA PRO A 151 -8.91 12.01 -21.02
C PRO A 151 -8.16 12.30 -22.32
N GLY A 152 -8.74 11.93 -23.47
CA GLY A 152 -8.13 12.14 -24.79
C GLY A 152 -7.97 13.62 -25.16
N ALA A 153 -8.80 14.50 -24.59
CA ALA A 153 -8.75 15.94 -24.86
C ALA A 153 -7.69 16.68 -24.03
N ALA A 154 -7.14 16.05 -22.98
CA ALA A 154 -6.29 16.69 -21.97
C ALA A 154 -5.07 17.42 -22.54
N LEU A 155 -4.32 16.77 -23.45
CA LEU A 155 -3.15 17.37 -24.08
C LEU A 155 -3.53 18.63 -24.87
N SER A 156 -4.44 18.49 -25.83
CA SER A 156 -4.85 19.59 -26.70
C SER A 156 -5.50 20.75 -25.92
N TRP A 157 -6.24 20.44 -24.84
CA TRP A 157 -6.82 21.43 -23.95
C TRP A 157 -5.74 22.22 -23.22
N ALA A 158 -4.72 21.53 -22.67
CA ALA A 158 -3.63 22.18 -21.96
C ALA A 158 -2.77 23.04 -22.90
N GLU A 159 -2.49 22.55 -24.11
CA GLU A 159 -1.78 23.33 -25.14
C GLU A 159 -2.55 24.61 -25.50
N ARG A 160 -3.87 24.52 -25.73
CA ARG A 160 -4.71 25.70 -26.00
C ARG A 160 -4.75 26.68 -24.82
N ARG A 161 -4.72 26.17 -23.59
CA ARG A 161 -4.89 26.99 -22.38
C ARG A 161 -3.63 27.68 -21.91
N PHE A 162 -2.47 27.03 -22.07
CA PHE A 162 -1.19 27.48 -21.53
C PHE A 162 -0.13 27.74 -22.61
N GLY A 163 -0.39 27.37 -23.86
CA GLY A 163 0.52 27.56 -24.99
C GLY A 163 1.63 26.50 -25.08
N SER A 164 2.25 26.12 -23.95
CA SER A 164 3.28 25.07 -23.89
C SER A 164 3.09 24.15 -22.69
N ILE A 165 3.60 22.92 -22.81
CA ILE A 165 3.48 21.86 -21.79
C ILE A 165 4.87 21.36 -21.42
N SER A 166 5.20 21.42 -20.13
CA SER A 166 6.50 20.96 -19.61
C SER A 166 6.58 19.44 -19.53
N SER A 167 5.48 18.78 -19.11
CA SER A 167 5.38 17.33 -19.22
C SER A 167 3.95 16.84 -19.39
N TYR A 168 3.80 15.73 -20.10
CA TYR A 168 2.55 14.99 -20.22
C TYR A 168 2.79 13.52 -19.86
N SER A 169 1.90 12.92 -19.09
CA SER A 169 1.96 11.50 -18.75
C SER A 169 0.56 10.91 -18.70
N ALA A 170 0.26 10.00 -19.63
CA ALA A 170 -0.92 9.15 -19.61
C ALA A 170 -0.57 7.78 -19.03
N LEU A 171 -1.18 7.48 -17.89
CA LEU A 171 -0.96 6.32 -17.03
C LEU A 171 -2.15 5.39 -17.15
N GLU A 172 -1.94 4.08 -17.26
CA GLU A 172 -3.03 3.11 -17.15
C GLU A 172 -3.43 2.96 -15.68
N ARG A 173 -2.45 2.91 -14.77
CA ARG A 173 -2.64 2.74 -13.32
C ARG A 173 -1.57 3.50 -12.52
N ALA A 174 -2.00 4.18 -11.47
CA ALA A 174 -1.11 4.76 -10.47
C ALA A 174 -1.85 5.01 -9.16
N ASP A 175 -1.23 4.70 -8.03
CA ASP A 175 -1.65 5.20 -6.71
C ASP A 175 -0.68 6.28 -6.16
N ARG A 176 0.46 6.46 -6.83
CA ARG A 176 1.47 7.47 -6.53
C ARG A 176 2.10 8.03 -7.80
N VAL A 177 2.19 9.35 -7.87
CA VAL A 177 2.88 10.11 -8.91
C VAL A 177 3.86 11.07 -8.24
N ARG A 178 5.10 11.10 -8.71
CA ARG A 178 6.11 12.07 -8.30
C ARG A 178 6.51 12.91 -9.50
N ILE A 179 6.47 14.22 -9.32
CA ILE A 179 6.83 15.21 -10.31
C ILE A 179 8.05 15.98 -9.77
N SER A 180 9.13 15.96 -10.52
CA SER A 180 10.33 16.75 -10.25
C SER A 180 10.32 17.96 -11.18
N LEU A 181 10.26 19.16 -10.60
CA LEU A 181 10.28 20.42 -11.34
C LEU A 181 11.71 20.83 -11.67
N GLY A 182 11.87 21.48 -12.81
CA GLY A 182 13.15 21.96 -13.30
C GLY A 182 13.21 21.95 -14.83
N ASP A 183 14.07 22.81 -15.36
CA ASP A 183 14.34 22.84 -16.79
C ASP A 183 15.60 22.05 -17.11
N ASP A 184 15.51 21.23 -18.15
CA ASP A 184 16.66 20.64 -18.80
C ASP A 184 16.71 21.14 -20.26
N PRO A 185 17.75 21.90 -20.64
CA PRO A 185 17.87 22.42 -22.00
C PRO A 185 18.03 21.32 -23.06
N SER A 186 18.35 20.08 -22.67
CA SER A 186 18.40 18.93 -23.58
C SER A 186 17.02 18.42 -24.01
N TRP A 187 15.94 18.80 -23.31
CA TRP A 187 14.59 18.38 -23.65
C TRP A 187 14.11 19.01 -24.96
N PRO A 188 13.19 18.37 -25.70
CA PRO A 188 12.66 18.95 -26.94
C PRO A 188 11.83 20.22 -26.65
N ARG A 189 11.62 21.05 -27.68
CA ARG A 189 10.82 22.29 -27.58
C ARG A 189 9.31 22.05 -27.49
N ARG A 190 8.84 20.90 -27.96
CA ARG A 190 7.44 20.50 -27.97
C ARG A 190 7.27 19.15 -27.28
N CYS A 191 6.17 19.02 -26.54
CA CYS A 191 5.81 17.78 -25.89
C CYS A 191 5.10 16.88 -26.91
N GLU A 192 5.78 15.86 -27.43
CA GLU A 192 5.20 14.87 -28.33
C GLU A 192 5.09 13.51 -27.62
N PRO A 193 3.91 13.09 -27.13
CA PRO A 193 3.80 11.87 -26.33
C PRO A 193 4.18 10.61 -27.09
N ARG A 194 5.09 9.82 -26.51
CA ARG A 194 5.54 8.51 -27.01
C ARG A 194 5.16 7.40 -26.04
N PRO A 195 4.85 6.18 -26.51
CA PRO A 195 4.65 5.03 -25.62
C PRO A 195 5.95 4.63 -24.93
N GLY A 196 5.86 4.02 -23.75
CA GLY A 196 7.04 3.53 -23.01
C GLY A 196 7.95 4.66 -22.53
N PHE A 197 7.41 5.85 -22.31
CA PHE A 197 8.16 7.03 -21.90
C PHE A 197 8.63 6.88 -20.45
N LEU A 198 9.94 6.95 -20.24
CA LEU A 198 10.57 6.97 -18.93
C LEU A 198 11.26 8.32 -18.76
N SER A 199 10.85 9.10 -17.77
CA SER A 199 11.46 10.38 -17.45
C SER A 199 11.80 10.50 -15.98
N PRO A 200 12.96 11.09 -15.62
CA PRO A 200 13.25 11.45 -14.24
C PRO A 200 12.33 12.56 -13.70
N SER A 201 11.65 13.31 -14.57
CA SER A 201 10.75 14.39 -14.16
C SER A 201 9.36 13.90 -13.73
N VAL A 202 8.91 12.73 -14.20
CA VAL A 202 7.62 12.15 -13.79
C VAL A 202 7.78 10.66 -13.57
N GLU A 203 7.67 10.24 -12.32
CA GLU A 203 7.67 8.83 -11.91
C GLU A 203 6.28 8.45 -11.41
N ALA A 204 5.70 7.41 -11.97
CA ALA A 204 4.40 6.89 -11.56
C ALA A 204 4.50 5.44 -11.15
N SER A 205 3.72 5.07 -10.14
CA SER A 205 3.76 3.71 -9.61
C SER A 205 2.46 3.32 -8.93
N TYR A 206 2.22 2.02 -8.84
CA TYR A 206 1.06 1.44 -8.16
C TYR A 206 1.47 0.23 -7.32
N ALA A 207 0.71 -0.04 -6.26
CA ALA A 207 0.84 -1.27 -5.49
C ALA A 207 0.02 -2.41 -6.14
N ALA A 208 0.70 -3.40 -6.70
CA ALA A 208 0.09 -4.66 -7.11
C ALA A 208 -0.07 -5.59 -5.90
N ARG A 209 -1.25 -6.20 -5.73
CA ARG A 209 -1.48 -7.25 -4.72
C ARG A 209 -0.96 -8.58 -5.22
N GLY A 210 -0.30 -9.31 -4.32
CA GLY A 210 0.44 -10.52 -4.69
C GLY A 210 1.71 -10.16 -5.45
N GLY A 211 2.83 -10.82 -5.14
CA GLY A 211 3.97 -10.75 -6.04
C GLY A 211 3.53 -11.28 -7.41
N GLY A 212 4.14 -10.77 -8.49
CA GLY A 212 3.70 -10.99 -9.87
C GLY A 212 3.53 -12.47 -10.27
N ASP A 213 3.22 -12.72 -11.54
CA ASP A 213 2.95 -14.07 -12.07
C ASP A 213 4.04 -15.08 -11.63
N GLY A 214 3.75 -15.87 -10.58
CA GLY A 214 4.66 -16.85 -9.97
C GLY A 214 5.26 -16.52 -8.59
N ASP A 215 5.19 -15.28 -8.08
CA ASP A 215 5.85 -14.83 -6.83
C ASP A 215 4.86 -14.43 -5.72
N GLY A 216 3.73 -15.14 -5.66
CA GLY A 216 2.66 -14.91 -4.68
C GLY A 216 3.11 -15.05 -3.22
N ALA A 217 2.31 -14.47 -2.31
CA ALA A 217 2.51 -14.63 -0.88
C ALA A 217 1.66 -15.80 -0.34
N THR A 218 2.25 -16.60 0.53
CA THR A 218 1.55 -17.64 1.28
C THR A 218 1.63 -17.36 2.77
N GLY A 219 0.66 -17.84 3.53
CA GLY A 219 0.55 -17.51 4.95
C GLY A 219 -0.50 -18.33 5.66
N CYS A 220 -0.62 -18.05 6.95
CA CYS A 220 -1.57 -18.66 7.86
C CYS A 220 -1.82 -17.69 9.00
N SER A 221 -3.03 -17.71 9.54
CA SER A 221 -3.41 -16.93 10.70
C SER A 221 -4.12 -17.84 11.71
N ALA A 222 -3.80 -17.66 12.99
CA ALA A 222 -4.55 -18.28 14.06
C ALA A 222 -6.02 -17.83 14.01
N PRO A 223 -6.98 -18.70 14.33
CA PRO A 223 -8.37 -18.29 14.47
C PRO A 223 -8.48 -17.20 15.55
N PRO A 224 -9.47 -16.29 15.44
CA PRO A 224 -9.64 -15.20 16.40
C PRO A 224 -9.82 -15.78 17.81
N LEU A 225 -8.84 -15.51 18.68
CA LEU A 225 -8.91 -15.90 20.08
C LEU A 225 -9.99 -15.07 20.79
N PRO A 226 -10.70 -15.64 21.79
CA PRO A 226 -11.66 -14.89 22.59
C PRO A 226 -10.98 -13.67 23.23
N PHE A 227 -11.66 -12.53 23.11
CA PHE A 227 -11.21 -11.14 23.29
C PHE A 227 -10.31 -10.83 24.49
N ARG A 228 -10.33 -11.62 25.56
CA ARG A 228 -9.65 -11.29 26.82
C ARG A 228 -8.16 -11.64 26.89
N ARG A 229 -7.57 -12.26 25.86
CA ARG A 229 -6.13 -12.61 25.82
C ARG A 229 -5.33 -12.00 24.67
N ALA A 230 -5.94 -11.15 23.84
CA ALA A 230 -5.36 -10.69 22.58
C ALA A 230 -4.71 -9.30 22.63
N SER A 231 -4.30 -8.82 23.82
CA SER A 231 -3.65 -7.51 23.96
C SER A 231 -2.22 -7.52 23.41
N ASN A 232 -1.53 -8.66 23.42
CA ASN A 232 -0.17 -8.83 22.92
C ASN A 232 -0.12 -9.79 21.73
N ARG A 233 0.34 -9.31 20.57
CA ARG A 233 0.18 -9.98 19.27
C ARG A 233 1.53 -10.13 18.60
N THR A 234 1.84 -11.31 18.06
CA THR A 234 3.05 -11.50 17.25
C THR A 234 2.70 -11.80 15.80
N HIS A 235 3.22 -11.01 14.85
CA HIS A 235 3.14 -11.31 13.43
C HIS A 235 4.55 -11.59 12.88
N VAL A 236 4.70 -12.72 12.19
CA VAL A 236 5.94 -13.07 11.50
C VAL A 236 5.78 -12.75 10.02
N ILE A 237 6.65 -11.90 9.49
CA ILE A 237 6.72 -11.53 8.08
C ILE A 237 8.09 -11.94 7.57
N ALA A 238 8.10 -12.76 6.53
CA ALA A 238 9.31 -13.36 6.02
C ALA A 238 9.37 -13.19 4.50
N LEU A 239 10.47 -12.61 4.02
CA LEU A 239 10.74 -12.34 2.62
C LEU A 239 11.68 -13.42 2.06
N ARG A 240 11.29 -14.01 0.92
CA ARG A 240 12.10 -15.00 0.23
C ARG A 240 13.41 -14.38 -0.25
N PRO A 241 14.56 -15.04 -0.03
CA PRO A 241 15.81 -14.62 -0.64
C PRO A 241 15.69 -14.70 -2.16
N ASP A 242 16.14 -13.66 -2.83
CA ASP A 242 16.25 -13.66 -4.28
C ASP A 242 17.47 -14.47 -4.68
N VAL A 243 17.25 -15.57 -5.40
CA VAL A 243 18.32 -16.47 -5.87
C VAL A 243 19.11 -15.84 -7.02
N THR A 244 18.54 -14.81 -7.67
CA THR A 244 19.09 -14.20 -8.88
C THR A 244 19.84 -12.88 -8.64
N SER A 245 19.71 -12.27 -7.46
CA SER A 245 20.38 -11.00 -7.17
C SER A 245 21.56 -11.15 -6.20
N GLN A 246 22.77 -11.04 -6.75
CA GLN A 246 23.94 -10.54 -6.02
C GLN A 246 23.81 -9.02 -5.80
N ARG A 247 22.70 -8.56 -5.21
CA ARG A 247 22.48 -7.13 -4.97
C ARG A 247 23.29 -6.69 -3.75
N GLU A 248 24.38 -5.97 -4.01
CA GLU A 248 25.17 -5.25 -3.01
C GLU A 248 24.45 -4.00 -2.47
N THR A 249 23.38 -3.55 -3.14
CA THR A 249 22.61 -2.37 -2.74
C THR A 249 21.52 -2.74 -1.74
N GLN A 250 21.57 -2.11 -0.57
CA GLN A 250 20.53 -2.24 0.46
C GLN A 250 19.15 -1.82 -0.12
N THR A 251 18.15 -2.70 -0.01
CA THR A 251 16.79 -2.48 -0.51
C THR A 251 15.84 -2.23 0.66
N ASN A 252 15.11 -1.11 0.59
CA ASN A 252 14.12 -0.74 1.60
C ASN A 252 12.80 -1.48 1.37
N VAL A 253 12.31 -2.19 2.39
CA VAL A 253 11.01 -2.87 2.41
C VAL A 253 10.10 -2.21 3.44
N ALA A 254 8.96 -1.69 3.00
CA ALA A 254 8.05 -0.93 3.86
C ALA A 254 7.06 -1.84 4.60
N VAL A 255 6.85 -1.61 5.89
CA VAL A 255 5.79 -2.27 6.68
C VAL A 255 4.88 -1.20 7.28
N HIS A 256 3.65 -1.10 6.80
CA HIS A 256 2.63 -0.21 7.34
C HIS A 256 1.80 -0.94 8.37
N VAL A 257 1.70 -0.40 9.59
CA VAL A 257 0.85 -0.97 10.65
C VAL A 257 -0.35 -0.05 10.84
N ARG A 258 -1.56 -0.58 10.69
CA ARG A 258 -2.81 0.21 10.72
C ARG A 258 -3.86 -0.42 11.64
N SER A 259 -4.58 0.43 12.36
CA SER A 259 -5.86 0.08 12.99
C SER A 259 -6.90 -0.28 11.91
N GLY A 260 -7.73 -1.28 12.16
CA GLY A 260 -8.70 -1.81 11.21
C GLY A 260 -10.04 -1.07 11.12
N GLY A 261 -10.29 -0.05 11.95
CA GLY A 261 -11.55 0.69 11.92
C GLY A 261 -11.44 2.18 11.69
N THR A 262 -12.61 2.80 11.59
CA THR A 262 -12.84 4.06 10.86
C THR A 262 -12.76 5.32 11.71
N ALA A 263 -12.63 5.23 13.03
CA ALA A 263 -12.48 6.41 13.88
C ALA A 263 -12.02 6.03 15.30
N GLY A 264 -10.72 5.80 15.49
CA GLY A 264 -10.19 5.59 16.84
C GLY A 264 -8.74 5.13 16.86
N VAL A 265 -7.98 5.65 17.83
CA VAL A 265 -6.62 5.17 18.09
C VAL A 265 -6.70 3.82 18.80
N SER A 266 -6.19 2.77 18.16
CA SER A 266 -6.18 1.43 18.78
C SER A 266 -5.00 1.29 19.73
N ARG A 267 -5.26 0.98 21.02
CA ARG A 267 -4.21 0.58 21.97
C ARG A 267 -3.80 -0.87 21.74
N VAL A 268 -2.54 -1.08 21.36
CA VAL A 268 -2.05 -2.40 20.93
C VAL A 268 -0.65 -2.66 21.49
N HIS A 269 -0.41 -3.88 21.94
CA HIS A 269 0.94 -4.41 22.15
C HIS A 269 1.26 -5.35 20.99
N LEU A 270 2.14 -4.92 20.08
CA LEU A 270 2.45 -5.62 18.85
C LEU A 270 3.93 -5.97 18.79
N THR A 271 4.22 -7.23 18.47
CA THR A 271 5.53 -7.73 18.13
C THR A 271 5.57 -8.09 16.65
N LEU A 272 6.48 -7.48 15.90
CA LEU A 272 6.76 -7.82 14.51
C LEU A 272 8.08 -8.57 14.44
N VAL A 273 8.07 -9.78 13.88
CA VAL A 273 9.29 -10.53 13.55
C VAL A 273 9.48 -10.45 12.04
N LEU A 274 10.50 -9.69 11.61
CA LEU A 274 10.78 -9.41 10.20
C LEU A 274 12.03 -10.17 9.75
N LEU A 275 11.82 -11.17 8.91
CA LEU A 275 12.86 -12.06 8.41
C LEU A 275 13.13 -11.73 6.93
N GLY A 276 14.32 -11.26 6.61
CA GLY A 276 14.71 -10.95 5.22
C GLY A 276 16.19 -11.16 4.99
N PRO A 277 16.63 -11.21 3.71
CA PRO A 277 18.05 -11.25 3.33
C PRO A 277 18.88 -10.11 3.92
N ASP A 278 20.20 -10.22 3.93
CA ASP A 278 21.11 -9.25 4.58
C ASP A 278 21.05 -7.86 3.95
N HIS A 279 20.75 -7.78 2.65
CA HIS A 279 20.58 -6.52 1.93
C HIS A 279 19.21 -5.86 2.18
N VAL A 280 18.31 -6.45 2.97
CA VAL A 280 16.98 -5.86 3.23
C VAL A 280 17.02 -4.97 4.46
N HIS A 281 16.58 -3.73 4.28
CA HIS A 281 16.29 -2.80 5.37
C HIS A 281 14.78 -2.64 5.55
N TRP A 282 14.27 -2.97 6.73
CA TRP A 282 12.85 -2.84 7.02
C TRP A 282 12.51 -1.43 7.49
N VAL A 283 11.57 -0.77 6.82
CA VAL A 283 11.07 0.56 7.21
C VAL A 283 9.64 0.42 7.74
N VAL A 284 9.50 0.39 9.06
CA VAL A 284 8.21 0.21 9.74
C VAL A 284 7.55 1.57 9.99
N ARG A 285 6.29 1.71 9.59
CA ARG A 285 5.49 2.92 9.73
C ARG A 285 4.18 2.60 10.44
N PRO A 286 4.06 2.88 11.75
CA PRO A 286 2.79 2.81 12.45
C PRO A 286 1.86 3.98 12.07
N HIS A 287 0.56 3.72 12.00
CA HIS A 287 -0.47 4.72 11.67
C HIS A 287 -1.65 4.58 12.65
N GLY A 288 -1.92 5.62 13.44
CA GLY A 288 -3.10 5.68 14.31
C GLY A 288 -3.17 4.55 15.35
N ILE A 289 -2.03 4.21 15.96
CA ILE A 289 -1.93 3.21 17.03
C ILE A 289 -1.24 3.81 18.24
N VAL A 290 -1.72 3.45 19.44
CA VAL A 290 -1.06 3.74 20.73
C VAL A 290 -0.64 2.42 21.39
N GLY A 291 0.24 2.45 22.38
CA GLY A 291 0.67 1.27 23.15
C GLY A 291 2.15 0.93 22.93
N SER A 292 2.48 -0.31 22.57
CA SER A 292 3.87 -0.73 22.38
C SER A 292 4.09 -1.51 21.08
N LEU A 293 5.10 -1.13 20.32
CA LEU A 293 5.55 -1.81 19.10
C LEU A 293 6.99 -2.31 19.27
N THR A 294 7.17 -3.63 19.32
CA THR A 294 8.49 -4.28 19.28
C THR A 294 8.76 -4.83 17.90
N VAL A 295 9.87 -4.42 17.28
CA VAL A 295 10.31 -4.88 15.95
C VAL A 295 11.58 -5.70 16.10
N LEU A 296 11.51 -6.99 15.76
CA LEU A 296 12.66 -7.90 15.72
C LEU A 296 13.07 -8.10 14.27
N ALA A 297 14.21 -7.57 13.87
CA ALA A 297 14.70 -7.60 12.49
C ALA A 297 16.22 -7.46 12.45
N ARG A 298 16.90 -8.08 11.49
CA ARG A 298 18.36 -7.91 11.34
C ARG A 298 18.77 -6.47 10.97
N SER A 299 17.90 -5.75 10.26
CA SER A 299 18.08 -4.33 9.95
C SER A 299 16.70 -3.65 9.83
N ALA A 300 16.38 -2.72 10.72
CA ALA A 300 15.12 -2.01 10.67
C ALA A 300 15.22 -0.58 11.19
N THR A 301 14.36 0.28 10.67
CA THR A 301 14.05 1.60 11.23
C THR A 301 12.55 1.73 11.43
N VAL A 302 12.15 2.37 12.52
CA VAL A 302 10.75 2.73 12.76
C VAL A 302 10.61 4.22 12.54
N ARG A 303 9.75 4.60 11.58
CA ARG A 303 9.42 5.98 11.29
C ARG A 303 8.01 6.21 11.80
N GLN A 304 7.89 6.70 13.03
CA GLN A 304 6.61 7.21 13.51
C GLN A 304 6.23 8.39 12.63
N GLY A 305 5.15 8.24 11.88
CA GLY A 305 4.53 9.41 11.31
C GLY A 305 3.93 10.18 12.47
N LYS A 306 4.35 11.42 12.68
CA LYS A 306 3.46 12.39 13.33
C LYS A 306 2.15 12.27 12.51
N TYR A 307 1.01 12.02 13.15
CA TYR A 307 -0.27 12.32 12.50
C TYR A 307 -0.36 13.84 12.49
N SER A 308 0.51 14.44 11.70
CA SER A 308 0.36 15.78 11.23
C SER A 308 -0.28 15.62 9.87
N ASP A 309 -1.35 16.37 9.69
CA ASP A 309 -1.72 16.93 8.40
C ASP A 309 -0.62 17.88 7.86
N ASP A 310 0.63 17.71 8.29
CA ASP A 310 1.75 18.61 8.08
C ASP A 310 3.04 17.83 7.81
N GLY A 311 3.37 17.69 6.54
CA GLY A 311 4.69 17.27 6.11
C GLY A 311 5.67 18.44 6.28
N GLY A 312 6.48 18.39 7.33
CA GLY A 312 7.61 19.28 7.52
C GLY A 312 8.87 18.47 7.81
N GLY A 313 9.86 18.59 6.93
CA GLY A 313 11.24 18.26 7.26
C GLY A 313 11.81 19.30 8.22
N GLU A 314 12.73 18.81 9.05
CA GLU A 314 13.73 19.48 9.87
C GLU A 314 13.87 21.00 9.65
N THR A 315 13.55 21.77 10.70
CA THR A 315 14.16 23.07 10.96
C THR A 315 14.76 23.02 12.35
N GLU A 316 16.08 23.17 12.40
CA GLU A 316 16.84 23.49 13.60
C GLU A 316 16.46 24.91 14.09
N ASN A 317 16.56 25.07 15.41
CA ASN A 317 16.44 26.30 16.21
C ASN A 317 15.03 26.89 16.37
N GLU A 318 14.48 26.73 17.57
CA GLU A 318 14.21 27.84 18.49
C GLU A 318 13.97 27.28 19.90
N GLU A 319 14.62 27.90 20.88
CA GLU A 319 14.58 27.61 22.31
C GLU A 319 13.30 28.17 22.96
N GLU A 320 12.98 27.63 24.14
CA GLU A 320 12.04 28.11 25.17
C GLU A 320 10.52 27.85 24.97
N GLU A 321 9.99 26.81 25.64
CA GLU A 321 9.39 26.93 26.99
C GLU A 321 9.02 25.52 27.50
N GLU A 322 9.44 25.21 28.72
CA GLU A 322 9.10 23.99 29.46
C GLU A 322 7.65 24.07 29.95
N ASP A 323 6.83 23.05 29.65
CA ASP A 323 6.02 22.32 30.65
C ASP A 323 5.16 21.22 29.97
N GLU A 324 5.29 20.01 30.51
CA GLU A 324 4.65 18.72 30.15
C GLU A 324 5.02 18.09 28.79
N GLU A 325 6.02 17.20 28.79
CA GLU A 325 6.17 16.18 27.74
C GLU A 325 4.95 15.24 27.75
N PRO A 326 4.09 15.20 26.70
CA PRO A 326 3.22 14.05 26.54
C PRO A 326 4.10 12.85 26.17
N GLU A 327 4.12 11.81 27.01
CA GLU A 327 4.77 10.53 26.69
C GLU A 327 4.45 10.12 25.24
N PRO A 328 5.41 9.57 24.48
CA PRO A 328 5.10 9.10 23.13
C PRO A 328 3.98 8.07 23.23
N GLU A 329 2.82 8.39 22.65
CA GLU A 329 1.60 7.57 22.62
C GLU A 329 1.86 6.11 22.18
N LEU A 330 3.00 5.84 21.54
CA LEU A 330 3.51 4.54 21.15
C LEU A 330 4.97 4.34 21.59
N ALA A 331 5.21 3.43 22.54
CA ALA A 331 6.54 2.95 22.88
C ALA A 331 7.09 2.04 21.77
N VAL A 332 8.26 2.36 21.22
CA VAL A 332 8.88 1.59 20.13
C VAL A 332 10.20 0.99 20.57
N ALA A 333 10.38 -0.30 20.32
CA ALA A 333 11.64 -1.00 20.52
C ALA A 333 12.07 -1.71 19.23
N VAL A 334 13.33 -1.56 18.82
CA VAL A 334 13.93 -2.30 17.70
C VAL A 334 15.00 -3.22 18.27
N VAL A 335 14.89 -4.52 17.99
CA VAL A 335 15.80 -5.56 18.47
C VAL A 335 16.44 -6.24 17.26
N THR A 336 17.74 -6.04 17.10
CA THR A 336 18.53 -6.59 15.98
C THR A 336 19.22 -7.92 16.31
N ASP A 337 19.52 -8.13 17.60
CA ASP A 337 20.45 -9.19 18.00
C ASP A 337 19.81 -10.58 17.98
N GLY A 338 20.50 -11.54 17.34
CA GLY A 338 20.08 -12.94 17.32
C GLY A 338 18.78 -13.22 16.56
N VAL A 339 18.39 -12.33 15.64
CA VAL A 339 17.32 -12.58 14.67
C VAL A 339 17.85 -13.52 13.58
N PRO A 340 17.20 -14.69 13.35
CA PRO A 340 17.71 -15.70 12.44
C PRO A 340 17.64 -15.25 10.99
N ALA A 341 18.53 -15.83 10.16
CA ALA A 341 18.43 -15.69 8.71
C ALA A 341 17.13 -16.33 8.19
N PRO A 342 16.60 -15.87 7.04
CA PRO A 342 15.40 -16.44 6.43
C PRO A 342 15.53 -17.92 6.12
N SER A 343 16.72 -18.44 5.82
CA SER A 343 16.93 -19.88 5.57
C SER A 343 16.86 -20.72 6.85
N ALA A 344 17.33 -20.19 7.98
CA ALA A 344 17.33 -20.89 9.28
C ALA A 344 15.95 -20.90 9.96
N ALA A 345 15.13 -19.88 9.70
CA ALA A 345 13.77 -19.75 10.22
C ALA A 345 12.68 -19.89 9.14
N GLY A 346 13.02 -20.17 7.89
CA GLY A 346 12.15 -20.02 6.71
C GLY A 346 11.01 -21.02 6.58
N SER A 347 10.95 -22.02 7.46
CA SER A 347 9.74 -22.79 7.64
C SER A 347 8.86 -22.11 8.70
N PRO A 348 7.53 -22.11 8.53
CA PRO A 348 6.62 -21.59 9.55
C PRO A 348 6.91 -22.18 10.95
N GLY A 349 7.21 -23.48 11.00
CA GLY A 349 7.58 -24.17 12.24
C GLY A 349 8.89 -23.67 12.85
N GLY A 350 9.90 -23.36 12.03
CA GLY A 350 11.17 -22.81 12.46
C GLY A 350 11.03 -21.41 13.08
N ALA A 351 10.36 -20.50 12.37
CA ALA A 351 10.12 -19.14 12.87
C ALA A 351 9.23 -19.12 14.12
N VAL A 352 8.14 -19.89 14.13
CA VAL A 352 7.25 -19.99 15.30
C VAL A 352 7.97 -20.61 16.49
N GLY A 353 8.78 -21.65 16.25
CA GLY A 353 9.60 -22.29 17.28
C GLY A 353 10.66 -21.35 17.86
N TRP A 354 11.32 -20.55 17.02
CA TRP A 354 12.25 -19.52 17.46
C TRP A 354 11.57 -18.44 18.31
N ALA A 355 10.43 -17.92 17.86
CA ALA A 355 9.65 -16.92 18.59
C ALA A 355 9.27 -17.43 19.99
N ARG A 356 8.83 -18.70 20.08
CA ARG A 356 8.52 -19.34 21.37
C ARG A 356 9.73 -19.45 22.29
N ARG A 357 10.87 -19.92 21.78
CA ARG A 357 12.11 -20.06 22.59
C ARG A 357 12.60 -18.72 23.12
N ARG A 358 12.30 -17.63 22.41
CA ARG A 358 12.64 -16.27 22.82
C ARG A 358 11.61 -15.62 23.75
N GLY A 359 10.59 -16.37 24.17
CA GLY A 359 9.55 -15.89 25.08
C GLY A 359 8.60 -14.87 24.46
N LEU A 360 8.51 -14.80 23.13
CA LEU A 360 7.62 -13.85 22.46
C LEU A 360 6.14 -14.21 22.66
N PRO A 361 5.22 -13.23 22.56
CA PRO A 361 3.78 -13.48 22.58
C PRO A 361 3.36 -14.48 21.50
N PRO A 362 2.17 -15.11 21.63
CA PRO A 362 1.66 -16.06 20.64
C PRO A 362 1.69 -15.50 19.22
N VAL A 363 2.25 -16.28 18.29
CA VAL A 363 2.27 -15.94 16.87
C VAL A 363 0.86 -16.03 16.31
N LEU A 364 0.28 -14.90 15.91
CA LEU A 364 -1.07 -14.83 15.34
C LEU A 364 -1.09 -15.01 13.83
N SER A 365 -0.02 -14.66 13.14
CA SER A 365 0.10 -14.96 11.71
C SER A 365 1.53 -15.15 11.29
N TYR A 366 1.70 -15.92 10.22
CA TYR A 366 2.94 -16.06 9.49
C TYR A 366 2.68 -15.73 8.02
N THR A 367 3.57 -14.93 7.43
CA THR A 367 3.50 -14.52 6.02
C THR A 367 4.84 -14.76 5.35
N TRP A 368 4.82 -15.55 4.28
CA TRP A 368 5.96 -15.82 3.42
C TRP A 368 5.71 -15.19 2.06
N ALA A 369 6.45 -14.13 1.77
CA ALA A 369 6.31 -13.37 0.54
C ALA A 369 7.46 -13.65 -0.43
N GLY A 370 7.14 -13.50 -1.71
CA GLY A 370 8.11 -13.50 -2.79
C GLY A 370 9.18 -12.41 -2.67
N SER A 371 10.31 -12.61 -3.35
CA SER A 371 11.46 -11.70 -3.28
C SER A 371 11.16 -10.32 -3.88
N SER A 372 10.15 -10.23 -4.74
CA SER A 372 9.72 -8.98 -5.37
C SER A 372 8.85 -8.10 -4.46
N ALA A 373 8.38 -8.60 -3.32
CA ALA A 373 7.55 -7.83 -2.40
C ALA A 373 8.36 -6.72 -1.69
N ASN A 374 7.84 -5.49 -1.71
CA ASN A 374 8.52 -4.34 -1.13
C ASN A 374 7.61 -3.49 -0.22
N ARG A 375 6.35 -3.92 -0.04
CA ARG A 375 5.43 -3.32 0.93
C ARG A 375 4.52 -4.38 1.58
N PHE A 376 4.38 -4.28 2.90
CA PHE A 376 3.45 -5.06 3.70
C PHE A 376 2.51 -4.13 4.46
N ASP A 377 1.21 -4.43 4.46
CA ASP A 377 0.25 -3.73 5.31
C ASP A 377 -0.28 -4.69 6.38
N VAL A 378 0.05 -4.44 7.64
CA VAL A 378 -0.44 -5.15 8.82
C VAL A 378 -1.71 -4.47 9.32
N ARG A 379 -2.83 -5.19 9.27
CA ARG A 379 -4.14 -4.75 9.75
C ARG A 379 -4.41 -5.32 11.13
N ILE A 380 -4.72 -4.43 12.07
CA ILE A 380 -5.05 -4.78 13.44
C ILE A 380 -6.58 -4.82 13.54
N PRO A 381 -7.22 -5.99 13.75
CA PRO A 381 -8.66 -6.06 13.92
C PRO A 381 -9.08 -5.31 15.20
N GLU A 382 -10.18 -4.56 15.08
CA GLU A 382 -10.78 -3.83 16.20
C GLU A 382 -11.43 -4.77 17.22
N PRO A 383 -11.44 -4.39 18.50
CA PRO A 383 -12.25 -5.05 19.48
C PRO A 383 -13.74 -4.66 19.29
N GLY A 384 -14.44 -5.26 18.31
CA GLY A 384 -15.90 -5.23 18.29
C GLY A 384 -16.58 -5.79 17.04
N ASN A 385 -15.87 -5.84 15.91
CA ASN A 385 -16.47 -6.24 14.64
C ASN A 385 -16.12 -7.70 14.30
N ALA A 386 -16.58 -8.64 15.12
CA ALA A 386 -16.71 -10.01 14.67
C ALA A 386 -17.98 -10.08 13.83
N SER A 387 -17.84 -10.22 12.51
CA SER A 387 -18.95 -10.68 11.68
C SER A 387 -19.48 -11.98 12.31
N PRO A 388 -20.81 -12.15 12.43
CA PRO A 388 -21.35 -13.39 12.99
C PRO A 388 -20.82 -14.58 12.18
N PRO A 389 -20.57 -15.73 12.83
CA PRO A 389 -20.19 -16.93 12.10
C PRO A 389 -21.28 -17.24 11.08
N VAL A 390 -20.90 -17.30 9.81
CA VAL A 390 -21.75 -17.90 8.77
C VAL A 390 -21.92 -19.35 9.20
N THR A 391 -23.06 -19.66 9.81
CA THR A 391 -23.50 -21.04 10.00
C THR A 391 -23.48 -21.70 8.64
N ALA A 392 -22.62 -22.71 8.48
CA ALA A 392 -22.61 -23.57 7.32
C ALA A 392 -24.04 -24.05 7.08
N ALA A 393 -24.66 -23.59 6.00
CA ALA A 393 -25.90 -24.17 5.51
C ALA A 393 -25.60 -25.64 5.22
N ALA A 394 -26.19 -26.52 6.02
CA ALA A 394 -26.23 -27.94 5.70
C ALA A 394 -26.94 -28.08 4.34
N SER A 395 -26.23 -28.61 3.35
CA SER A 395 -26.84 -29.09 2.12
C SER A 395 -27.85 -30.19 2.45
N PRO A 396 -29.11 -30.12 2.00
CA PRO A 396 -29.98 -31.27 1.98
C PRO A 396 -29.77 -32.06 0.68
N VAL A 397 -29.17 -33.25 0.82
CA VAL A 397 -29.29 -34.38 -0.10
C VAL A 397 -29.94 -35.45 0.80
N THR A 398 -31.14 -35.97 0.59
CA THR A 398 -31.65 -36.75 -0.55
C THR A 398 -33.11 -37.09 -0.23
N ALA A 399 -33.99 -37.16 -1.23
CA ALA A 399 -35.02 -38.21 -1.35
C ALA A 399 -35.69 -38.11 -2.73
N ALA A 400 -35.14 -38.84 -3.70
CA ALA A 400 -35.83 -39.18 -4.93
C ALA A 400 -36.34 -40.62 -4.80
N THR A 401 -37.65 -40.79 -4.90
CA THR A 401 -38.32 -42.06 -5.18
C THR A 401 -39.45 -41.77 -6.15
N ALA A 402 -39.25 -42.09 -7.43
CA ALA A 402 -40.30 -42.51 -8.35
C ALA A 402 -39.63 -43.03 -9.63
N GLU A 403 -39.85 -44.31 -9.90
CA GLU A 403 -39.53 -45.02 -11.14
C GLU A 403 -40.86 -45.31 -11.89
N PRO A 404 -40.91 -45.96 -13.07
CA PRO A 404 -40.81 -45.35 -14.41
C PRO A 404 -42.04 -45.64 -15.33
N GLY A 405 -42.06 -45.06 -16.55
CA GLY A 405 -42.83 -45.61 -17.69
C GLY A 405 -43.62 -44.62 -18.59
N VAL A 406 -42.95 -43.97 -19.55
CA VAL A 406 -43.08 -44.09 -21.05
C VAL A 406 -44.48 -44.42 -21.66
N PRO A 407 -44.89 -44.03 -22.92
CA PRO A 407 -44.36 -43.08 -23.95
C PRO A 407 -45.39 -42.14 -24.68
N VAL A 408 -44.85 -41.12 -25.39
CA VAL A 408 -45.15 -40.63 -26.80
C VAL A 408 -46.60 -40.12 -27.11
N VAL A 409 -46.85 -38.95 -27.73
CA VAL A 409 -46.81 -38.59 -29.18
C VAL A 409 -46.81 -37.04 -29.34
N PRO A 410 -46.17 -36.44 -30.38
CA PRO A 410 -46.18 -35.00 -30.66
C PRO A 410 -47.24 -34.59 -31.71
N ALA A 411 -47.69 -33.31 -31.71
CA ALA A 411 -47.96 -32.51 -32.92
C ALA A 411 -48.58 -31.11 -32.64
N ILE A 412 -47.88 -30.08 -33.12
CA ILE A 412 -48.26 -28.94 -33.99
C ILE A 412 -49.71 -28.35 -34.00
N HIS A 413 -49.73 -27.01 -34.17
CA HIS A 413 -50.78 -26.07 -34.62
C HIS A 413 -51.75 -25.60 -33.51
N LEU A 414 -51.99 -24.31 -33.26
CA LEU A 414 -51.93 -23.08 -34.05
C LEU A 414 -51.35 -21.91 -33.23
#